data_AF-A0A2H2Z0H3-F1
#
_entry.id   AF-A0A2H2Z0H3-F1
#
_cell.length_a   1.000
_cell.length_b   1.000
_cell.length_c   1.000
_cell.angle_alpha   90.00
_cell.angle_beta   90.00
_cell.angle_gamma   90.00
#
_symmetry.space_group_name_H-M   'P 1'
#
loop_
_entity.id
_entity.type
_entity.pdbx_description
1 polymer ?
#
loop_
_entity_poly.entity_id
_entity_poly.type
_entity_poly.pdbx_seq_one_letter_code
_entity_poly.pdbx_strand_id
1 'polypeptide(L)'
;MKAGSRSRASENALVAEQIRLLSGPIRRDLVSKLGGPTFMALAEASGSNADCVARLYLGRKGCGCQTTLFLLEKCRSMNLRQMLKIGMDVEVMARKVAVSMALLHWGAKVDGRGVKFILGGSCETASRPENAELSSHGTGSPGAASSTNGVRSSAARQEATRRTTKLWLLDFHRVRPMTMDNQGLANASRAIWFNEPFFPRPLQSLQIQKKAWNAFAMSYIAASDIILRENDEKQFLELPRLVICRLVHLERKLGPSRDAE
;
A
#
# COMPACT_ATOMS: atom_id res chain seq x y z
N MET A 1 46.34 -17.27 -20.61
CA MET A 1 45.08 -16.71 -21.14
C MET A 1 43.92 -17.57 -20.64
N LYS A 2 43.20 -17.13 -19.60
CA LYS A 2 42.01 -17.83 -19.07
C LYS A 2 40.80 -16.90 -19.20
N ALA A 3 39.71 -17.52 -19.63
CA ALA A 3 38.51 -16.92 -20.19
C ALA A 3 37.87 -15.85 -19.29
N GLY A 4 37.40 -14.78 -19.94
CA GLY A 4 36.67 -13.68 -19.32
C GLY A 4 35.40 -14.14 -18.63
N SER A 5 35.20 -13.61 -17.43
CA SER A 5 33.93 -13.64 -16.72
C SER A 5 32.86 -13.00 -17.61
N ARG A 6 31.91 -13.80 -18.10
CA ARG A 6 30.70 -13.27 -18.72
C ARG A 6 29.95 -12.46 -17.68
N SER A 7 29.96 -11.14 -17.86
CA SER A 7 29.04 -10.20 -17.21
C SER A 7 27.63 -10.79 -17.31
N ARG A 8 27.00 -10.99 -16.15
CA ARG A 8 25.61 -11.42 -16.04
C ARG A 8 24.78 -10.25 -16.54
N ALA A 9 24.45 -10.27 -17.83
CA ALA A 9 23.58 -9.27 -18.44
C ALA A 9 22.33 -9.14 -17.58
N SER A 10 22.01 -7.93 -17.12
CA SER A 10 20.76 -7.68 -16.41
C SER A 10 19.62 -7.95 -17.38
N GLU A 11 18.94 -9.08 -17.22
CA GLU A 11 17.73 -9.37 -17.97
C GLU A 11 16.66 -8.39 -17.51
N ASN A 12 16.37 -7.41 -18.36
CA ASN A 12 15.26 -6.49 -18.17
C ASN A 12 13.95 -7.26 -18.45
N ALA A 13 13.42 -7.93 -17.43
CA ALA A 13 12.12 -8.59 -17.51
C ALA A 13 11.00 -7.60 -17.21
N LEU A 14 10.00 -7.51 -18.10
CA LEU A 14 8.76 -6.79 -17.81
C LEU A 14 7.85 -7.72 -17.00
N VAL A 15 7.72 -7.46 -15.70
CA VAL A 15 6.80 -8.18 -14.81
C VAL A 15 5.50 -7.39 -14.73
N ALA A 16 4.42 -7.97 -15.26
CA ALA A 16 3.08 -7.44 -15.10
C ALA A 16 2.29 -8.33 -14.13
N GLU A 17 1.84 -7.76 -13.01
CA GLU A 17 0.90 -8.39 -12.08
C GLU A 17 -0.42 -7.64 -12.10
N GLN A 18 -1.53 -8.36 -12.21
CA GLN A 18 -2.85 -7.79 -12.01
C GLN A 18 -3.14 -7.69 -10.51
N ILE A 19 -3.49 -6.49 -10.03
CA ILE A 19 -3.98 -6.30 -8.66
C ILE A 19 -5.24 -7.16 -8.48
N ARG A 20 -5.16 -8.16 -7.62
CA ARG A 20 -6.29 -9.05 -7.36
C ARG A 20 -7.35 -8.34 -6.54
N LEU A 21 -8.59 -8.80 -6.65
CA LEU A 21 -9.68 -8.34 -5.80
C LEU A 21 -9.38 -8.69 -4.33
N LEU A 22 -9.90 -7.88 -3.41
CA LEU A 22 -9.90 -8.22 -1.98
C LEU A 22 -10.56 -9.59 -1.75
N SER A 23 -10.14 -10.26 -0.68
CA SER A 23 -10.65 -11.61 -0.36
C SER A 23 -12.16 -11.60 -0.14
N GLY A 24 -12.82 -12.73 -0.42
CA GLY A 24 -14.27 -12.88 -0.23
C GLY A 24 -14.79 -12.41 1.14
N PRO A 25 -14.14 -12.76 2.27
CA PRO A 25 -14.51 -12.26 3.59
C PRO A 25 -14.44 -10.74 3.71
N ILE A 26 -13.35 -10.11 3.24
CA ILE A 26 -13.19 -8.65 3.28
C ILE A 26 -14.25 -7.98 2.40
N ARG A 27 -14.53 -8.53 1.21
CA ARG A 27 -15.58 -7.99 0.33
C ARG A 27 -16.95 -8.06 0.97
N ARG A 28 -17.32 -9.18 1.59
CA ARG A 28 -18.61 -9.31 2.30
C ARG A 28 -18.70 -8.34 3.47
N ASP A 29 -17.62 -8.18 4.23
CA ASP A 29 -17.58 -7.24 5.35
C ASP A 29 -17.69 -5.78 4.88
N LEU A 30 -17.02 -5.43 3.78
CA LEU A 30 -17.16 -4.12 3.13
C LEU A 30 -18.59 -3.89 2.65
N VAL A 31 -19.22 -4.86 2.00
CA VAL A 31 -20.58 -4.77 1.49
C VAL A 31 -21.58 -4.63 2.65
N SER A 32 -21.47 -5.47 3.67
CA SER A 32 -22.33 -5.44 4.87
C SER A 32 -22.21 -4.12 5.63
N LYS A 33 -20.97 -3.61 5.82
CA LYS A 33 -20.74 -2.40 6.61
C LYS A 33 -20.88 -1.12 5.80
N LEU A 34 -20.59 -1.10 4.51
CA LEU A 34 -20.58 0.14 3.71
C LEU A 34 -21.78 0.27 2.75
N GLY A 35 -22.52 -0.81 2.52
CA GLY A 35 -23.66 -0.84 1.60
C GLY A 35 -24.89 -0.10 2.11
N GLY A 36 -25.56 0.58 1.19
CA GLY A 36 -26.96 0.99 1.32
C GLY A 36 -27.86 0.12 0.40
N PRO A 37 -29.20 0.16 0.55
CA PRO A 37 -30.12 -0.71 -0.20
C PRO A 37 -29.93 -0.62 -1.73
N THR A 38 -29.69 0.59 -2.24
CA THR A 38 -29.43 0.86 -3.66
C THR A 38 -28.11 0.27 -4.17
N PHE A 39 -27.09 0.16 -3.31
CA PHE A 39 -25.78 -0.42 -3.66
C PHE A 39 -25.84 -1.95 -3.76
N MET A 40 -26.57 -2.58 -2.83
CA MET A 40 -26.81 -4.03 -2.86
C MET A 40 -27.55 -4.42 -4.15
N ALA A 41 -28.62 -3.69 -4.49
CA ALA A 41 -29.40 -3.94 -5.69
C ALA A 41 -28.57 -3.80 -6.99
N LEU A 42 -27.66 -2.82 -7.06
CA LEU A 42 -26.77 -2.64 -8.23
C LEU A 42 -25.68 -3.72 -8.31
N ALA A 43 -25.09 -4.13 -7.18
CA ALA A 43 -24.07 -5.18 -7.15
C ALA A 43 -24.65 -6.56 -7.50
N GLU A 44 -25.88 -6.83 -7.08
CA GLU A 44 -26.62 -8.06 -7.41
C GLU A 44 -27.08 -8.07 -8.87
N ALA A 45 -27.62 -6.96 -9.39
CA ALA A 45 -28.09 -6.86 -10.77
C ALA A 45 -26.95 -6.93 -11.82
N SER A 46 -25.74 -6.51 -11.45
CA SER A 46 -24.60 -6.49 -12.39
C SER A 46 -23.95 -7.86 -12.60
N GLY A 47 -24.30 -8.90 -11.82
CA GLY A 47 -23.62 -10.20 -11.80
C GLY A 47 -22.14 -10.17 -11.38
N SER A 48 -21.57 -8.97 -11.30
CA SER A 48 -20.20 -8.66 -10.91
C SER A 48 -20.21 -8.26 -9.44
N ASN A 49 -19.83 -9.21 -8.59
CA ASN A 49 -19.45 -8.93 -7.21
C ASN A 49 -18.35 -7.86 -7.20
N ALA A 50 -18.77 -6.60 -7.03
CA ALA A 50 -18.00 -5.36 -7.04
C ALA A 50 -16.48 -5.55 -7.03
N ASP A 51 -15.81 -4.98 -8.04
CA ASP A 51 -14.35 -4.89 -8.14
C ASP A 51 -13.76 -4.18 -6.91
N CYS A 52 -13.60 -4.89 -5.79
CA CYS A 52 -13.17 -4.29 -4.53
C CYS A 52 -11.65 -4.14 -4.53
N VAL A 53 -11.18 -3.21 -5.35
CA VAL A 53 -9.90 -2.53 -5.22
C VAL A 53 -10.23 -1.14 -4.70
N ALA A 54 -9.70 -0.74 -3.53
CA ALA A 54 -10.12 0.48 -2.85
C ALA A 54 -9.01 1.53 -2.79
N ARG A 55 -9.20 2.66 -3.45
CA ARG A 55 -8.39 3.88 -3.32
C ARG A 55 -8.49 4.42 -1.90
N LEU A 56 -7.34 4.64 -1.25
CA LEU A 56 -7.30 5.02 0.16
C LEU A 56 -7.30 6.54 0.32
N TYR A 57 -8.29 7.15 0.96
CA TYR A 57 -8.33 8.60 1.18
C TYR A 57 -8.24 8.95 2.68
N LEU A 58 -7.03 9.21 3.17
CA LEU A 58 -6.77 9.58 4.57
C LEU A 58 -7.04 11.06 4.88
N GLY A 59 -7.09 11.93 3.86
CA GLY A 59 -7.21 13.38 4.02
C GLY A 59 -8.61 13.97 3.84
N ARG A 60 -9.60 13.19 3.37
CA ARG A 60 -10.95 13.71 3.07
C ARG A 60 -11.90 13.54 4.26
N LYS A 61 -12.53 14.63 4.71
CA LYS A 61 -13.77 14.57 5.50
C LYS A 61 -14.88 14.06 4.55
N GLY A 62 -15.49 12.92 4.85
CA GLY A 62 -16.46 12.26 3.97
C GLY A 62 -17.50 13.26 3.43
N CYS A 63 -17.64 13.34 2.11
CA CYS A 63 -18.63 14.17 1.46
C CYS A 63 -19.95 13.39 1.32
N GLY A 64 -21.05 13.98 1.80
CA GLY A 64 -22.40 13.46 1.58
C GLY A 64 -22.96 14.04 0.28
N CYS A 65 -22.72 13.38 -0.86
CA CYS A 65 -23.45 13.67 -2.10
C CYS A 65 -24.10 12.39 -2.62
N GLN A 66 -25.38 12.51 -3.00
CA GLN A 66 -26.29 11.44 -3.41
C GLN A 66 -26.49 11.46 -4.94
N THR A 67 -25.57 10.89 -5.72
CA THR A 67 -25.81 10.72 -7.17
C THR A 67 -25.29 9.36 -7.62
N THR A 68 -26.07 8.70 -8.48
CA THR A 68 -26.01 7.25 -8.79
C THR A 68 -24.74 6.82 -9.54
N LEU A 69 -24.20 7.63 -10.45
CA LEU A 69 -22.90 7.35 -11.11
C LEU A 69 -21.70 7.47 -10.16
N PHE A 70 -21.83 8.29 -9.11
CA PHE A 70 -20.80 8.47 -8.07
C PHE A 70 -20.69 7.26 -7.13
N LEU A 71 -21.69 6.37 -7.10
CA LEU A 71 -21.72 5.21 -6.20
C LEU A 71 -20.73 4.12 -6.61
N LEU A 72 -20.48 3.91 -7.92
CA LEU A 72 -19.49 2.92 -8.39
C LEU A 72 -18.05 3.36 -8.05
N GLU A 73 -17.71 4.63 -8.25
CA GLU A 73 -16.42 5.19 -7.81
C GLU A 73 -16.27 5.21 -6.29
N LYS A 74 -17.39 5.41 -5.56
CA LYS A 74 -17.44 5.32 -4.10
C LYS A 74 -17.18 3.92 -3.55
N CYS A 75 -17.36 2.88 -4.36
CA CYS A 75 -17.03 1.50 -3.98
C CYS A 75 -15.57 1.14 -4.25
N ARG A 76 -14.93 1.88 -5.16
CA ARG A 76 -13.50 1.83 -5.41
C ARG A 76 -12.71 2.85 -4.59
N SER A 77 -13.35 3.54 -3.64
CA SER A 77 -12.70 4.52 -2.77
C SER A 77 -13.10 4.32 -1.31
N MET A 78 -12.14 4.48 -0.42
CA MET A 78 -12.33 4.32 1.01
C MET A 78 -11.82 5.57 1.72
N ASN A 79 -12.75 6.37 2.24
CA ASN A 79 -12.43 7.51 3.07
C ASN A 79 -12.28 7.11 4.53
N LEU A 80 -11.70 8.00 5.33
CA LEU A 80 -11.45 7.79 6.76
C LEU A 80 -12.66 7.28 7.56
N ARG A 81 -13.89 7.76 7.30
CA ARG A 81 -15.08 7.26 8.00
C ARG A 81 -15.39 5.81 7.66
N GLN A 82 -15.23 5.43 6.39
CA GLN A 82 -15.44 4.06 5.95
C GLN A 82 -14.37 3.13 6.55
N MET A 83 -13.11 3.56 6.62
CA MET A 83 -12.03 2.82 7.27
C MET A 83 -12.35 2.51 8.73
N LEU A 84 -12.84 3.51 9.47
CA LEU A 84 -13.25 3.34 10.86
C LEU A 84 -14.45 2.40 10.99
N LYS A 85 -15.45 2.53 10.12
CA LYS A 85 -16.65 1.68 10.14
C LYS A 85 -16.32 0.20 9.98
N ILE A 86 -15.30 -0.12 9.17
CA ILE A 86 -14.85 -1.50 8.97
C ILE A 86 -13.78 -1.96 9.96
N GLY A 87 -13.39 -1.12 10.91
CA GLY A 87 -12.37 -1.46 11.91
C GLY A 87 -10.95 -1.53 11.35
N MET A 88 -10.67 -0.85 10.23
CA MET A 88 -9.32 -0.78 9.69
C MET A 88 -8.47 0.19 10.50
N ASP A 89 -7.25 -0.22 10.83
CA ASP A 89 -6.28 0.60 11.54
C ASP A 89 -5.74 1.72 10.62
N VAL A 90 -6.27 2.92 10.84
CA VAL A 90 -5.92 4.13 10.10
C VAL A 90 -4.46 4.51 10.32
N GLU A 91 -3.93 4.32 11.53
CA GLU A 91 -2.56 4.68 11.85
C GLU A 91 -1.58 3.75 11.12
N VAL A 92 -1.84 2.44 11.12
CA VAL A 92 -1.06 1.47 10.31
C VAL A 92 -1.07 1.87 8.83
N MET A 93 -2.23 2.26 8.31
CA MET A 93 -2.31 2.68 6.91
C MET A 93 -1.55 3.98 6.64
N ALA A 94 -1.63 4.96 7.53
CA ALA A 94 -0.87 6.20 7.46
C ALA A 94 0.64 5.94 7.49
N ARG A 95 1.11 5.01 8.34
CA ARG A 95 2.52 4.57 8.38
C ARG A 95 2.96 3.96 7.06
N LYS A 96 2.15 3.08 6.46
CA LYS A 96 2.48 2.47 5.15
C LYS A 96 2.60 3.51 4.04
N VAL A 97 1.65 4.44 3.95
CA VAL A 97 1.70 5.56 2.99
C VAL A 97 2.96 6.41 3.21
N ALA A 98 3.31 6.69 4.47
CA ALA A 98 4.50 7.44 4.83
C ALA A 98 5.80 6.77 4.37
N VAL A 99 5.94 5.46 4.63
CA VAL A 99 7.11 4.67 4.19
C VAL A 99 7.22 4.68 2.67
N SER A 100 6.11 4.51 1.94
CA SER A 100 6.11 4.58 0.48
C SER A 100 6.57 5.94 -0.04
N MET A 101 6.12 7.04 0.57
CA MET A 101 6.58 8.38 0.16
C MET A 101 8.06 8.61 0.48
N ALA A 102 8.56 8.12 1.61
CA ALA A 102 9.99 8.20 1.93
C ALA A 102 10.82 7.44 0.89
N LEU A 103 10.37 6.26 0.46
CA LEU A 103 11.01 5.51 -0.63
C LEU A 103 10.99 6.28 -1.96
N LEU A 104 9.88 6.92 -2.32
CA LEU A 104 9.83 7.74 -3.53
C LEU A 104 10.81 8.92 -3.47
N HIS A 105 10.78 9.67 -2.38
CA HIS A 105 11.57 10.88 -2.24
C HIS A 105 13.07 10.60 -2.11
N TRP A 106 13.45 9.63 -1.27
CA TRP A 106 14.85 9.45 -0.88
C TRP A 106 15.50 8.22 -1.50
N GLY A 107 14.72 7.17 -1.79
CA GLY A 107 15.22 5.98 -2.49
C GLY A 107 15.23 6.20 -4.01
N ALA A 108 14.08 6.56 -4.57
CA ALA A 108 13.91 6.77 -6.01
C ALA A 108 14.22 8.20 -6.47
N LYS A 109 14.42 9.15 -5.56
CA LYS A 109 14.77 10.56 -5.86
C LYS A 109 13.74 11.26 -6.74
N VAL A 110 12.45 11.06 -6.44
CA VAL A 110 11.34 11.62 -7.21
C VAL A 110 10.29 12.31 -6.33
N ASP A 111 9.51 13.24 -6.90
CA ASP A 111 8.56 14.09 -6.15
C ASP A 111 7.24 13.40 -5.78
N GLY A 112 6.98 12.19 -6.28
CA GLY A 112 5.76 11.43 -6.02
C GLY A 112 4.47 12.06 -6.56
N ARG A 113 4.55 12.94 -7.55
CA ARG A 113 3.36 13.59 -8.13
C ARG A 113 2.47 12.61 -8.88
N GLY A 114 1.16 12.68 -8.61
CA GLY A 114 0.14 11.89 -9.28
C GLY A 114 -0.01 10.46 -8.78
N VAL A 115 0.88 9.99 -7.89
CA VAL A 115 0.82 8.60 -7.40
C VAL A 115 -0.46 8.34 -6.62
N LYS A 116 -1.01 7.13 -6.79
CA LYS A 116 -2.28 6.70 -6.19
C LYS A 116 -2.08 5.49 -5.29
N PHE A 117 -2.69 5.53 -4.10
CA PHE A 117 -2.64 4.44 -3.13
C PHE A 117 -3.90 3.59 -3.19
N ILE A 118 -3.72 2.29 -3.36
CA ILE A 118 -4.79 1.34 -3.63
C ILE A 118 -4.66 0.11 -2.72
N LEU A 119 -5.74 -0.25 -2.04
CA LEU A 119 -5.84 -1.50 -1.30
C LEU A 119 -6.38 -2.61 -2.20
N GLY A 120 -5.61 -3.68 -2.37
CA GLY A 120 -5.96 -4.81 -3.23
C GLY A 120 -5.48 -6.14 -2.66
N GLY A 121 -6.00 -7.24 -3.19
CA GLY A 121 -5.53 -8.58 -2.88
C GLY A 121 -4.18 -8.89 -3.53
N SER A 122 -3.43 -9.80 -2.92
CA SER A 122 -2.26 -10.47 -3.49
C SER A 122 -2.28 -11.94 -3.08
N CYS A 123 -1.53 -12.74 -3.82
CA CYS A 123 -1.50 -14.18 -3.72
C CYS A 123 -0.03 -14.56 -3.52
N GLU A 124 0.34 -14.88 -2.28
CA GLU A 124 1.69 -15.36 -2.01
C GLU A 124 1.65 -16.90 -2.03
N THR A 125 2.50 -17.48 -2.87
CA THR A 125 2.84 -18.89 -2.76
C THR A 125 3.56 -19.05 -1.43
N ALA A 126 2.97 -19.79 -0.49
CA ALA A 126 3.61 -20.10 0.76
C ALA A 126 4.84 -20.96 0.44
N SER A 127 6.03 -20.35 0.37
CA SER A 127 7.26 -21.10 0.21
C SER A 127 7.35 -22.08 1.38
N ARG A 128 7.40 -23.37 1.03
CA ARG A 128 7.67 -24.48 1.95
C ARG A 128 8.85 -24.09 2.85
N PRO A 129 8.82 -24.33 4.16
CA PRO A 129 10.00 -24.12 4.98
C PRO A 129 11.11 -25.04 4.46
N GLU A 130 12.04 -24.49 3.68
CA GLU A 130 13.39 -25.03 3.53
C GLU A 130 14.06 -24.90 4.89
N ASN A 131 13.93 -25.95 5.71
CA ASN A 131 14.90 -26.39 6.73
C ASN A 131 14.22 -27.47 7.59
N ALA A 132 14.14 -28.68 7.04
CA ALA A 132 13.91 -29.90 7.80
C ALA A 132 14.66 -31.08 7.16
N GLU A 133 15.90 -30.86 6.73
CA GLU A 133 16.82 -31.96 6.40
C GLU A 133 18.23 -31.59 6.85
N LEU A 134 18.52 -31.78 8.14
CA LEU A 134 19.78 -32.38 8.59
C LEU A 134 19.75 -32.70 10.09
N SER A 135 19.18 -33.84 10.46
CA SER A 135 19.66 -34.67 11.58
C SER A 135 18.68 -35.81 11.87
N SER A 136 18.96 -36.99 11.31
CA SER A 136 18.79 -38.24 12.06
C SER A 136 19.72 -39.30 11.47
N HIS A 137 20.87 -39.45 12.13
CA HIS A 137 21.60 -40.70 12.11
C HIS A 137 20.70 -41.75 12.78
N GLY A 138 20.29 -42.75 12.00
CA GLY A 138 19.57 -43.92 12.47
C GLY A 138 19.98 -45.13 11.64
N THR A 139 20.96 -45.85 12.15
CA THR A 139 21.47 -47.12 11.63
C THR A 139 20.40 -48.21 11.78
N GLY A 140 20.05 -48.94 10.72
CA GLY A 140 19.15 -50.10 10.81
C GLY A 140 18.73 -50.68 9.45
N SER A 141 19.09 -51.94 9.23
CA SER A 141 19.08 -52.75 7.99
C SER A 141 17.73 -52.99 7.26
N PRO A 142 17.77 -53.58 6.04
CA PRO A 142 16.66 -53.66 5.08
C PRO A 142 15.79 -54.92 5.22
N GLY A 143 14.50 -54.80 4.89
CA GLY A 143 13.61 -55.96 4.79
C GLY A 143 12.23 -55.66 4.21
N ALA A 144 11.91 -56.40 3.14
CA ALA A 144 10.59 -56.73 2.60
C ALA A 144 9.76 -55.64 1.88
N ALA A 145 9.67 -55.84 0.57
CA ALA A 145 8.68 -55.24 -0.33
C ALA A 145 7.25 -55.62 0.10
N SER A 146 6.34 -54.65 0.02
CA SER A 146 4.96 -54.95 -0.33
C SER A 146 4.33 -53.76 -1.05
N SER A 147 3.94 -54.05 -2.29
CA SER A 147 3.23 -53.21 -3.22
C SER A 147 1.79 -52.98 -2.78
N THR A 148 1.39 -51.73 -2.63
CA THR A 148 -0.02 -51.33 -2.76
C THR A 148 -0.11 -50.02 -3.53
N ASN A 149 -0.70 -50.12 -4.72
CA ASN A 149 -1.20 -49.01 -5.51
C ASN A 149 -2.20 -48.20 -4.68
N GLY A 150 -1.78 -47.02 -4.21
CA GLY A 150 -2.63 -46.01 -3.62
C GLY A 150 -2.63 -44.79 -4.51
N VAL A 151 -3.73 -44.59 -5.24
CA VAL A 151 -4.09 -43.41 -6.02
C VAL A 151 -3.54 -42.14 -5.36
N ARG A 152 -2.48 -41.56 -5.93
CA ARG A 152 -1.97 -40.25 -5.54
C ARG A 152 -3.04 -39.23 -5.92
N SER A 153 -3.95 -38.98 -4.99
CA SER A 153 -4.96 -37.95 -5.12
C SER A 153 -4.29 -36.65 -5.55
N SER A 154 -4.83 -36.03 -6.59
CA SER A 154 -4.52 -34.68 -7.08
C SER A 154 -4.67 -33.57 -6.01
N ALA A 155 -4.93 -33.94 -4.75
CA ALA A 155 -4.96 -33.07 -3.58
C ALA A 155 -3.57 -32.68 -3.03
N ALA A 156 -2.48 -33.36 -3.42
CA ALA A 156 -1.13 -33.10 -2.87
C ALA A 156 -0.33 -31.99 -3.57
N ARG A 157 -0.96 -31.19 -4.44
CA ARG A 157 -0.37 -29.96 -5.03
C ARG A 157 -1.26 -28.73 -4.83
N GLN A 158 -2.07 -28.70 -3.77
CA GLN A 158 -2.55 -27.42 -3.25
C GLN A 158 -1.37 -26.72 -2.60
N GLU A 159 -0.54 -26.09 -3.43
CA GLU A 159 0.28 -24.95 -3.03
C GLU A 159 -0.66 -24.03 -2.24
N ALA A 160 -0.46 -23.96 -0.93
CA ALA A 160 -1.35 -23.26 -0.02
C ALA A 160 -1.24 -21.76 -0.33
N THR A 161 -2.05 -21.33 -1.29
CA THR A 161 -2.08 -19.97 -1.77
C THR A 161 -2.62 -19.07 -0.66
N ARG A 162 -1.73 -18.32 0.01
CA ARG A 162 -2.16 -17.39 1.06
C ARG A 162 -2.63 -16.10 0.38
N ARG A 163 -3.94 -15.85 0.45
CA ARG A 163 -4.51 -14.57 0.02
C ARG A 163 -4.19 -13.50 1.06
N THR A 164 -3.38 -12.52 0.69
CA THR A 164 -3.03 -11.36 1.53
C THR A 164 -3.62 -10.08 0.95
N THR A 165 -3.71 -9.03 1.76
CA THR A 165 -4.10 -7.69 1.31
C THR A 165 -2.88 -6.79 1.33
N LYS A 166 -2.59 -6.15 0.19
CA LYS A 166 -1.43 -5.27 0.00
C LYS A 166 -1.88 -3.84 -0.30
N LEU A 167 -1.03 -2.88 0.09
CA LEU A 167 -1.13 -1.50 -0.33
C LEU A 167 -0.28 -1.35 -1.61
N TRP A 168 -0.96 -1.10 -2.71
CA TRP A 168 -0.39 -0.87 -4.03
C TRP A 168 -0.21 0.62 -4.27
N LEU A 169 0.87 0.97 -4.96
CA LEU A 169 1.18 2.32 -5.39
C LEU A 169 1.21 2.34 -6.92
N LEU A 170 0.38 3.18 -7.53
CA LEU A 170 0.21 3.25 -8.99
C LEU A 170 0.37 4.68 -9.51
N ASP A 171 0.30 4.80 -10.83
CA ASP A 171 0.10 6.06 -11.56
C ASP A 171 1.31 7.01 -11.54
N PHE A 172 2.48 6.46 -11.90
CA PHE A 172 3.77 7.17 -11.88
C PHE A 172 3.99 8.14 -13.06
N HIS A 173 3.05 8.29 -13.99
CA HIS A 173 3.27 9.05 -15.24
C HIS A 173 3.54 10.55 -15.06
N ARG A 174 3.22 11.12 -13.89
CA ARG A 174 3.44 12.54 -13.57
C ARG A 174 4.61 12.79 -12.64
N VAL A 175 5.25 11.72 -12.18
CA VAL A 175 6.36 11.76 -11.24
C VAL A 175 7.56 12.42 -11.90
N ARG A 176 8.25 13.30 -11.17
CA ARG A 176 9.42 14.02 -11.65
C ARG A 176 10.63 13.78 -10.75
N PRO A 177 11.86 13.87 -11.28
CA PRO A 177 13.05 13.90 -10.45
C PRO A 177 12.96 14.98 -9.37
N MET A 178 13.46 14.67 -8.18
CA MET A 178 13.47 15.56 -7.02
C MET A 178 14.91 15.88 -6.65
N THR A 179 15.26 17.17 -6.67
CA THR A 179 16.54 17.69 -6.20
C THR A 179 16.60 17.71 -4.67
N MET A 180 17.81 17.62 -4.10
CA MET A 180 18.05 17.65 -2.65
C MET A 180 18.19 19.08 -2.10
N ASP A 181 17.37 19.99 -2.60
CA ASP A 181 17.40 21.40 -2.27
C ASP A 181 15.99 21.94 -1.98
N ASN A 182 15.91 23.22 -1.64
CA ASN A 182 14.63 23.86 -1.34
C ASN A 182 13.59 23.75 -2.46
N GLN A 183 14.01 23.68 -3.72
CA GLN A 183 13.10 23.56 -4.85
C GLN A 183 12.54 22.15 -4.98
N GLY A 184 13.37 21.12 -4.82
CA GLY A 184 12.91 19.73 -4.77
C GLY A 184 11.96 19.48 -3.60
N LEU A 185 12.27 20.01 -2.41
CA LEU A 185 11.36 19.94 -1.26
C LEU A 185 10.03 20.66 -1.51
N ALA A 186 10.05 21.81 -2.18
CA ALA A 186 8.82 22.51 -2.54
C ALA A 186 7.98 21.69 -3.53
N ASN A 187 8.61 21.07 -4.52
CA ASN A 187 7.93 20.21 -5.50
C ASN A 187 7.30 19.00 -4.83
N ALA A 188 8.03 18.30 -3.97
CA ALA A 188 7.57 17.13 -3.21
C ALA A 188 6.42 17.47 -2.25
N SER A 189 6.55 18.56 -1.49
CA SER A 189 5.49 19.02 -0.58
C SER A 189 4.22 19.40 -1.35
N ARG A 190 4.36 20.07 -2.50
CA ARG A 190 3.23 20.38 -3.38
C ARG A 190 2.63 19.13 -4.00
N ALA A 191 3.45 18.15 -4.40
CA ALA A 191 2.95 16.88 -4.93
C ALA A 191 2.06 16.18 -3.91
N ILE A 192 2.54 15.98 -2.68
CA ILE A 192 1.73 15.42 -1.58
C ILE A 192 0.46 16.24 -1.37
N TRP A 193 0.56 17.56 -1.34
CA TRP A 193 -0.57 18.45 -1.05
C TRP A 193 -1.67 18.41 -2.11
N PHE A 194 -1.29 18.44 -3.40
CA PHE A 194 -2.21 18.55 -4.54
C PHE A 194 -2.61 17.22 -5.17
N ASN A 195 -1.94 16.13 -4.81
CA ASN A 195 -2.47 14.81 -5.09
C ASN A 195 -3.88 14.68 -4.47
N GLU A 196 -4.69 13.75 -4.99
CA GLU A 196 -5.97 13.44 -4.36
C GLU A 196 -5.73 13.09 -2.86
N PRO A 197 -6.74 13.17 -1.97
CA PRO A 197 -6.53 13.20 -0.52
C PRO A 197 -6.15 11.83 0.08
N PHE A 198 -5.15 11.15 -0.50
CA PHE A 198 -4.52 9.92 -0.03
C PHE A 198 -3.74 10.13 1.27
N PHE A 199 -3.24 11.34 1.49
CA PHE A 199 -2.38 11.68 2.61
C PHE A 199 -3.19 12.26 3.78
N PRO A 200 -2.89 11.88 5.04
CA PRO A 200 -3.43 12.57 6.19
C PRO A 200 -3.07 14.06 6.12
N ARG A 201 -4.01 14.92 6.49
CA ARG A 201 -3.79 16.37 6.56
C ARG A 201 -3.31 16.77 7.95
N PRO A 202 -2.36 17.70 8.10
CA PRO A 202 -2.02 18.26 9.39
C PRO A 202 -3.14 19.14 9.96
N LEU A 203 -2.99 19.58 11.22
CA LEU A 203 -3.82 20.60 11.89
C LEU A 203 -5.33 20.33 11.93
N GLN A 204 -5.73 19.07 11.77
CA GLN A 204 -7.13 18.66 11.83
C GLN A 204 -7.68 18.71 13.26
N SER A 205 -9.00 18.92 13.41
CA SER A 205 -9.67 18.98 14.71
C SER A 205 -9.94 17.60 15.31
N LEU A 206 -10.32 16.62 14.48
CA LEU A 206 -10.69 15.28 14.94
C LEU A 206 -9.47 14.49 15.43
N GLN A 207 -9.61 13.83 16.59
CA GLN A 207 -8.52 13.07 17.22
C GLN A 207 -7.96 11.96 16.31
N ILE A 208 -8.83 11.24 15.60
CA ILE A 208 -8.38 10.20 14.66
C ILE A 208 -7.54 10.78 13.50
N GLN A 209 -7.88 11.99 13.02
CA GLN A 209 -7.11 12.66 11.96
C GLN A 209 -5.76 13.12 12.48
N LYS A 210 -5.70 13.62 13.72
CA LYS A 210 -4.44 13.97 14.40
C LYS A 210 -3.55 12.73 14.58
N LYS A 211 -4.12 11.60 15.02
CA LYS A 211 -3.41 10.33 15.15
C LYS A 211 -2.85 9.85 13.81
N ALA A 212 -3.67 9.87 12.75
CA ALA A 212 -3.25 9.50 11.40
C ALA A 212 -2.10 10.41 10.89
N TRP A 213 -2.20 11.72 11.09
CA TRP A 213 -1.14 12.67 10.74
C TRP A 213 0.16 12.41 11.52
N ASN A 214 0.07 12.23 12.83
CA ASN A 214 1.25 11.96 13.67
C ASN A 214 1.93 10.65 13.25
N ALA A 215 1.15 9.59 13.03
CA ALA A 215 1.64 8.32 12.54
C ALA A 215 2.34 8.47 11.18
N PHE A 216 1.75 9.23 10.25
CA PHE A 216 2.37 9.54 8.96
C PHE A 216 3.69 10.30 9.13
N ALA A 217 3.69 11.42 9.85
CA ALA A 217 4.85 12.30 9.97
C ALA A 217 6.03 11.59 10.65
N MET A 218 5.78 10.87 11.75
CA MET A 218 6.81 10.12 12.48
C MET A 218 7.40 9.01 11.60
N SER A 219 6.56 8.20 10.94
CA SER A 219 7.05 7.12 10.09
C SER A 219 7.71 7.60 8.81
N TYR A 220 7.27 8.72 8.23
CA TYR A 220 7.91 9.32 7.07
C TYR A 220 9.33 9.74 7.44
N ILE A 221 9.49 10.48 8.54
CA ILE A 221 10.79 10.92 9.05
C ILE A 221 11.70 9.71 9.35
N ALA A 222 11.21 8.74 10.12
CA ALA A 222 12.00 7.57 10.50
C ALA A 222 12.46 6.75 9.29
N ALA A 223 11.57 6.46 8.34
CA ALA A 223 11.92 5.75 7.12
C ALA A 223 12.90 6.55 6.25
N SER A 224 12.73 7.87 6.17
CA SER A 224 13.64 8.75 5.43
C SER A 224 15.05 8.72 6.00
N ASP A 225 15.18 8.75 7.33
CA ASP A 225 16.49 8.69 8.00
C ASP A 225 17.21 7.38 7.72
N ILE A 226 16.48 6.26 7.73
CA ILE A 226 17.04 4.94 7.42
C ILE A 226 17.58 4.94 5.99
N ILE A 227 16.75 5.33 5.01
CA ILE A 227 17.13 5.33 3.59
C ILE A 227 18.34 6.24 3.34
N LEU A 228 18.33 7.46 3.88
CA LEU A 228 19.43 8.41 3.70
C LEU A 228 20.73 7.92 4.35
N ARG A 229 20.66 7.22 5.49
CA ARG A 229 21.84 6.64 6.14
C ARG A 229 22.39 5.45 5.37
N GLU A 230 21.52 4.58 4.86
CA GLU A 230 21.90 3.41 4.05
C GLU A 230 22.57 3.83 2.73
N ASN A 231 22.17 4.97 2.17
CA ASN A 231 22.79 5.55 0.97
C ASN A 231 24.04 6.42 1.25
N ASP A 232 24.47 6.54 2.52
CA ASP A 232 25.54 7.44 2.99
C ASP A 232 25.31 8.94 2.67
N GLU A 233 24.06 9.37 2.65
CA GLU A 233 23.61 10.74 2.34
C GLU A 233 23.25 11.52 3.63
N LYS A 234 24.08 11.40 4.67
CA LYS A 234 23.80 11.95 6.01
C LYS A 234 23.64 13.47 6.03
N GLN A 235 24.22 14.18 5.07
CA GLN A 235 24.07 15.63 4.91
C GLN A 235 22.62 16.07 4.66
N PHE A 236 21.73 15.16 4.25
CA PHE A 236 20.33 15.46 3.93
C PHE A 236 19.32 15.08 5.03
N LEU A 237 19.77 14.68 6.23
CA LEU A 237 18.89 14.20 7.31
C LEU A 237 17.87 15.24 7.82
N GLU A 238 18.12 16.53 7.60
CA GLU A 238 17.18 17.61 7.92
C GLU A 238 16.04 17.75 6.90
N LEU A 239 16.27 17.34 5.64
CA LEU A 239 15.32 17.55 4.55
C LEU A 239 13.94 16.89 4.79
N PRO A 240 13.84 15.66 5.33
CA PRO A 240 12.55 15.05 5.68
C PRO A 240 11.72 15.88 6.65
N ARG A 241 12.35 16.50 7.68
CA ARG A 241 11.65 17.38 8.62
C ARG A 241 11.14 18.64 7.92
N LEU A 242 11.95 19.20 7.02
CA LEU A 242 11.55 20.36 6.23
C LEU A 242 10.35 20.06 5.32
N VAL A 243 10.22 18.86 4.76
CA VAL A 243 9.00 18.45 4.02
C VAL A 243 7.78 18.48 4.94
N ILE A 244 7.87 17.88 6.14
CA ILE A 244 6.76 17.89 7.11
C ILE A 244 6.39 19.32 7.52
N CYS A 245 7.38 20.17 7.81
CA CYS A 245 7.15 21.59 8.13
C CYS A 245 6.46 22.33 6.98
N ARG A 246 6.86 22.08 5.73
CA ARG A 246 6.24 22.66 4.53
C ARG A 246 4.79 22.21 4.37
N LEU A 247 4.46 20.94 4.65
CA LEU A 247 3.08 20.45 4.62
C LEU A 247 2.20 21.14 5.67
N VAL A 248 2.71 21.33 6.89
CA VAL A 248 2.01 22.10 7.94
C VAL A 248 1.80 23.55 7.51
N HIS A 249 2.80 24.18 6.89
CA HIS A 249 2.67 25.54 6.37
C HIS A 249 1.64 25.64 5.24
N LEU A 250 1.62 24.67 4.32
CA LEU A 250 0.63 24.61 3.24
C LEU A 250 -0.79 24.48 3.81
N GLU A 251 -1.00 23.70 4.86
CA GLU A 251 -2.31 23.59 5.52
C GLU A 251 -2.75 24.90 6.18
N ARG A 252 -1.84 25.65 6.80
CA ARG A 252 -2.19 26.97 7.35
C ARG A 252 -2.58 27.97 6.26
N LYS A 253 -1.91 27.91 5.10
CA LYS A 253 -2.11 28.88 4.01
C LYS A 253 -3.28 28.54 3.09
N LEU A 254 -3.52 27.25 2.84
CA LEU A 254 -4.44 26.76 1.81
C LEU A 254 -5.55 25.85 2.39
N GLY A 255 -5.50 25.54 3.69
CA GLY A 255 -6.59 24.83 4.35
C GLY A 255 -7.87 25.67 4.36
N PRO A 256 -9.04 25.02 4.53
CA PRO A 256 -10.30 25.76 4.67
C PRO A 256 -10.18 26.77 5.80
N SER A 257 -10.60 28.02 5.55
CA SER A 257 -10.61 29.06 6.58
C SER A 257 -11.35 28.53 7.82
N ARG A 258 -10.74 28.70 8.99
CA ARG A 258 -11.36 28.36 10.27
C ARG A 258 -12.49 29.33 10.64
N ASP A 259 -12.72 30.35 9.82
CA ASP A 259 -13.70 31.43 10.06
C ASP A 259 -15.08 31.14 9.44
N ALA A 260 -15.36 29.89 9.07
CA ALA A 260 -16.69 29.45 8.66
C ALA A 260 -17.07 28.20 9.47
N GLU A 261 -17.35 28.42 10.75
CA GLU A 261 -18.09 27.50 11.62
C GLU A 261 -19.55 27.97 11.69
#